data_AF-A0A6V8PFF2-F1
#
_entry.id   AF-A0A6V8PFF2-F1
#
_cell.length_a   1.000
_cell.length_b   1.000
_cell.length_c   1.000
_cell.angle_alpha   90.00
_cell.angle_beta   90.00
_cell.angle_gamma   90.00
#
_symmetry.space_group_name_H-M   'P 1'
#
loop_
_entity.id
_entity.type
_entity.pdbx_description
1 polymer ?
#
loop_
_entity_poly.entity_id
_entity_poly.type
_entity_poly.pdbx_seq_one_letter_code
_entity_poly.pdbx_strand_id
1 'polypeptide(L)'
;MSGKEKKPLTELQQEIINTLNGLEESKELYFTGGSALSAYYLHHRLSEDLDFFTPAEDMIQLISRKLLQSLEKKGIKRSVVEMMTSRGSE
;
A
#
# COMPACT_ATOMS: atom_id res chain seq x y z
N MET A 1 3.57 -31.96 10.66
CA MET A 1 2.39 -31.29 10.07
C MET A 1 2.89 -30.31 9.02
N SER A 2 2.71 -30.62 7.73
CA SER A 2 3.05 -29.70 6.65
C SER A 2 1.98 -28.60 6.62
N GLY A 3 2.16 -27.56 7.42
CA GLY A 3 1.31 -26.38 7.39
C GLY A 3 1.62 -25.65 6.09
N LYS A 4 0.69 -25.66 5.14
CA LYS A 4 0.80 -24.81 3.94
C LYS A 4 1.04 -23.38 4.41
N GLU A 5 2.15 -22.79 3.97
CA GLU A 5 2.41 -21.37 4.20
C GLU A 5 1.19 -20.59 3.73
N LYS A 6 0.57 -19.83 4.64
CA LYS A 6 -0.55 -18.97 4.28
C LYS A 6 0.02 -17.85 3.44
N LYS A 7 -0.52 -17.65 2.23
CA LYS A 7 -0.23 -16.44 1.44
C LYS A 7 -0.72 -15.23 2.24
N PRO A 8 0.19 -14.40 2.77
CA PRO A 8 -0.21 -13.34 3.71
C PRO A 8 -0.74 -12.10 2.99
N LEU A 9 -0.57 -12.03 1.66
CA LEU A 9 -1.08 -10.99 0.77
C LEU A 9 -1.87 -11.62 -0.38
N THR A 10 -2.94 -10.95 -0.77
CA THR A 10 -3.74 -11.25 -1.97
C THR A 10 -3.02 -10.80 -3.24
N GLU A 11 -3.48 -11.29 -4.40
CA GLU A 11 -2.96 -10.86 -5.71
C GLU A 11 -3.14 -9.35 -5.93
N LEU A 12 -4.27 -8.78 -5.50
CA LEU A 12 -4.51 -7.35 -5.58
C LEU A 12 -3.56 -6.54 -4.69
N GLN A 13 -3.32 -6.99 -3.45
CA GLN A 13 -2.36 -6.33 -2.56
C GLN A 13 -0.93 -6.38 -3.14
N GLN A 14 -0.54 -7.51 -3.72
CA GLN A 14 0.75 -7.63 -4.38
C GLN A 14 0.85 -6.69 -5.59
N GLU A 15 -0.22 -6.54 -6.37
CA GLU A 15 -0.27 -5.63 -7.51
C GLU A 15 -0.17 -4.15 -7.07
N ILE A 16 -0.80 -3.78 -5.95
CA ILE A 16 -0.69 -2.44 -5.37
C ILE A 16 0.76 -2.17 -4.94
N ILE A 17 1.38 -3.10 -4.22
CA ILE A 17 2.79 -2.98 -3.78
C ILE A 17 3.73 -2.88 -4.99
N ASN A 18 3.54 -3.73 -6.00
CA ASN A 18 4.36 -3.69 -7.22
C ASN A 18 4.19 -2.38 -7.99
N THR A 19 2.96 -1.85 -8.04
CA THR A 19 2.68 -0.55 -8.67
C THR A 19 3.35 0.58 -7.90
N LEU A 20 3.31 0.55 -6.57
CA LEU A 20 4.02 1.51 -5.71
C LEU A 20 5.53 1.44 -5.94
N ASN A 21 6.13 0.25 -5.95
CA ASN A 21 7.57 0.06 -6.17
C ASN A 21 8.07 0.56 -7.55
N GLY A 22 7.17 0.75 -8.51
CA GLY A 22 7.49 1.35 -9.80
C GLY A 22 7.55 2.88 -9.79
N LEU A 23 7.14 3.54 -8.72
CA LEU A 23 7.19 4.99 -8.55
C LEU A 23 8.54 5.38 -7.95
N GLU A 24 9.17 6.44 -8.46
CA GLU A 24 10.45 6.93 -7.94
C GLU A 24 10.35 7.32 -6.46
N GLU A 25 9.22 7.90 -6.08
CA GLU A 25 8.91 8.35 -4.73
C GLU A 25 8.73 7.20 -3.70
N SER A 26 8.61 5.95 -4.16
CA SER A 26 8.39 4.82 -3.26
C SER A 26 9.56 4.57 -2.29
N LYS A 27 10.74 5.13 -2.59
CA LYS A 27 11.93 5.05 -1.73
C LYS A 27 11.72 5.73 -0.38
N GLU A 28 10.80 6.69 -0.32
CA GLU A 28 10.44 7.41 0.91
C GLU A 28 9.24 6.78 1.63
N LEU A 29 8.71 5.66 1.13
CA LEU A 29 7.59 4.92 1.73
C LEU A 29 8.08 3.67 2.46
N TYR A 30 7.49 3.43 3.62
CA TYR A 30 7.76 2.27 4.44
C TYR A 30 6.47 1.48 4.65
N PHE A 31 6.51 0.19 4.29
CA PHE A 31 5.43 -0.74 4.60
C PHE A 31 5.47 -1.11 6.08
N THR A 32 4.35 -0.96 6.77
CA THR A 32 4.29 -1.09 8.23
C THR A 32 3.04 -1.83 8.72
N GLY A 33 2.79 -1.78 10.03
CA GLY A 33 1.58 -2.30 10.65
C GLY A 33 1.52 -3.82 10.71
N GLY A 34 0.32 -4.32 11.01
CA GLY A 34 0.06 -5.76 11.12
C GLY A 34 0.25 -6.50 9.79
N SER A 35 0.08 -5.80 8.68
CA SER A 35 0.26 -6.31 7.32
C SER A 35 1.72 -6.62 7.02
N ALA A 36 2.65 -5.69 7.32
CA ALA A 36 4.08 -5.96 7.20
C ALA A 36 4.54 -7.10 8.12
N LEU A 37 4.07 -7.10 9.38
CA LEU A 37 4.41 -8.15 10.35
C LEU A 37 3.93 -9.54 9.90
N SER A 38 2.70 -9.64 9.39
CA SER A 38 2.19 -10.92 8.91
C SER A 38 2.88 -11.35 7.61
N ALA A 39 3.15 -10.42 6.70
CA ALA A 39 3.69 -10.74 5.38
C ALA A 39 5.16 -11.15 5.37
N TYR A 40 5.99 -10.53 6.21
CA TYR A 40 7.44 -10.68 6.12
C TYR A 40 8.11 -11.32 7.36
N TYR A 41 7.37 -11.53 8.45
CA TYR A 41 7.94 -12.07 9.69
C TYR A 41 7.20 -13.30 10.21
N LEU A 42 5.86 -13.23 10.36
CA LEU A 42 5.11 -14.27 11.07
C LEU A 42 4.38 -15.26 10.17
N HIS A 43 3.96 -14.87 8.96
CA HIS A 43 3.21 -15.71 8.01
C HIS A 43 1.96 -16.40 8.60
N HIS A 44 1.37 -15.80 9.65
CA HIS A 44 0.36 -16.44 10.50
C HIS A 44 -1.08 -16.21 10.01
N ARG A 45 -1.32 -15.14 9.23
CA ARG A 45 -2.64 -14.79 8.66
C ARG A 45 -2.54 -14.06 7.33
N LEU A 46 -3.64 -14.10 6.57
CA LEU A 46 -3.89 -13.15 5.49
C LEU A 46 -4.14 -11.77 6.11
N SER A 47 -3.55 -10.72 5.53
CA SER A 47 -3.86 -9.35 5.96
C SER A 47 -4.96 -8.73 5.11
N GLU A 48 -5.79 -7.89 5.73
CA GLU A 48 -6.97 -7.30 5.10
C GLU A 48 -6.71 -5.88 4.56
N ASP A 49 -5.67 -5.21 5.03
CA ASP A 49 -5.28 -3.84 4.66
C ASP A 49 -3.80 -3.76 4.22
N LEU A 50 -3.36 -2.55 3.84
CA LEU A 50 -1.96 -2.21 3.61
C LEU A 50 -1.67 -0.85 4.22
N ASP A 51 -0.76 -0.79 5.19
CA ASP A 51 -0.35 0.45 5.83
C ASP A 51 1.02 0.89 5.33
N PHE A 52 1.10 2.15 4.90
CA PHE A 52 2.35 2.80 4.52
C PHE A 52 2.53 4.10 5.29
N PHE A 53 3.78 4.43 5.63
CA PHE A 53 4.11 5.74 6.18
C PHE A 53 5.32 6.33 5.44
N THR A 54 5.47 7.65 5.54
CA THR A 54 6.63 8.39 5.08
C THR A 54 6.94 9.52 6.06
N PRO A 55 8.22 9.84 6.31
CA PRO A 55 8.58 11.04 7.05
C PRO A 55 8.40 12.33 6.23
N ALA A 56 8.25 12.23 4.91
CA ALA A 56 8.08 13.36 4.00
C ALA A 56 6.58 13.67 3.78
N GLU A 57 6.03 14.58 4.59
CA GLU A 57 4.59 14.90 4.60
C GLU A 57 4.07 15.39 3.24
N ASP A 58 4.88 16.16 2.52
CA ASP A 58 4.59 16.70 1.18
C ASP A 58 4.44 15.60 0.12
N MET A 59 4.99 14.41 0.36
CA MET A 59 4.98 13.29 -0.58
C MET A 59 3.69 12.49 -0.55
N ILE A 60 2.93 12.51 0.55
CA ILE A 60 1.72 11.69 0.73
C ILE A 60 0.73 11.96 -0.40
N GLN A 61 0.46 13.23 -0.71
CA GLN A 61 -0.49 13.58 -1.76
C GLN A 61 0.03 13.22 -3.16
N LEU A 62 1.32 13.44 -3.43
CA LEU A 62 1.93 13.16 -4.73
C LEU A 62 1.89 11.66 -5.03
N ILE A 63 2.36 10.85 -4.09
CA ILE A 63 2.39 9.38 -4.17
C ILE A 63 0.97 8.85 -4.31
N SER A 64 0.04 9.32 -3.48
CA SER A 64 -1.36 8.89 -3.53
C SER A 64 -1.96 9.13 -4.92
N ARG A 65 -1.76 10.32 -5.50
CA ARG A 65 -2.24 10.63 -6.85
C ARG A 65 -1.59 9.73 -7.91
N LYS A 66 -0.26 9.55 -7.86
CA LYS A 66 0.47 8.71 -8.82
C LYS A 66 0.05 7.24 -8.76
N LEU A 67 -0.13 6.70 -7.55
CA LEU A 67 -0.61 5.34 -7.34
C LEU A 67 -2.00 5.17 -7.94
N LEU A 68 -2.95 6.04 -7.58
CA LEU A 68 -4.34 5.94 -8.07
C LEU A 68 -4.41 6.00 -9.59
N GLN A 69 -3.66 6.91 -10.23
CA GLN A 69 -3.59 6.98 -11.70
C GLN A 69 -3.00 5.70 -12.31
N SER A 70 -1.99 5.12 -11.67
CA SER A 70 -1.33 3.91 -12.17
C SER A 70 -2.24 2.68 -12.05
N LEU A 71 -3.00 2.57 -10.96
CA LEU A 71 -4.00 1.52 -10.76
C LEU A 71 -5.18 1.67 -11.73
N GLU A 72 -5.65 2.90 -11.98
CA GLU A 72 -6.71 3.17 -12.94
C GLU A 72 -6.30 2.77 -14.37
N LYS A 73 -5.07 3.08 -14.79
CA LYS A 73 -4.52 2.64 -16.08
C LYS A 73 -4.45 1.12 -16.22
N LYS A 74 -4.35 0.40 -15.11
CA LYS A 74 -4.38 -1.08 -15.05
C LYS A 74 -5.81 -1.64 -15.00
N GLY A 75 -6.83 -0.80 -15.10
CA GLY A 75 -8.23 -1.21 -15.06
C GLY A 75 -8.76 -1.57 -13.67
N ILE A 76 -8.00 -1.26 -12.61
CA ILE A 76 -8.40 -1.52 -11.23
C ILE A 76 -9.41 -0.44 -10.83
N LYS A 77 -10.66 -0.87 -10.57
CA LYS A 77 -11.73 0.01 -10.13
C LYS A 77 -11.50 0.40 -8.66
N ARG A 78 -11.82 1.65 -8.32
CA ARG A 78 -11.77 2.17 -6.95
C ARG A 78 -13.09 2.82 -6.56
N SER A 79 -13.42 2.73 -5.27
CA SER A 79 -14.40 3.58 -4.60
C SER A 79 -13.67 4.40 -3.54
N VAL A 80 -13.98 5.69 -3.44
CA VAL A 80 -13.47 6.53 -2.35
C VAL A 80 -14.44 6.37 -1.18
N VAL A 81 -13.95 5.85 -0.06
CA VAL A 81 -14.71 5.76 1.19
C VAL A 81 -14.44 6.99 2.05
N GLU A 82 -13.18 7.39 2.14
CA GLU A 82 -12.73 8.59 2.83
C GLU A 82 -11.45 9.11 2.15
N MET A 83 -11.27 10.43 2.11
CA MET A 83 -10.05 11.05 1.62
C MET A 83 -9.71 12.24 2.52
N MET A 84 -8.63 12.12 3.28
CA MET A 84 -8.09 13.25 4.03
C MET A 84 -7.38 14.17 3.04
N THR A 85 -7.89 15.40 2.90
CA THR A 85 -7.19 16.48 2.22
C THR A 85 -6.65 17.40 3.31
N SER A 86 -5.34 17.63 3.32
CA SER A 86 -4.81 18.74 4.12
C SER A 86 -5.34 20.03 3.49
N ARG A 87 -6.26 20.72 4.19
CA ARG A 87 -6.48 22.14 3.94
C ARG A 87 -5.20 22.86 4.39
N GLY A 88 -4.72 23.74 3.52
CA GLY A 88 -3.37 24.28 3.55
C GLY A 88 -2.91 24.85 4.89
N SER A 89 -1.62 24.72 5.14
CA SER A 89 -0.88 25.76 5.83
C SER A 89 -0.88 26.99 4.92
N GLU A 90 -1.53 28.06 5.38
CA GLU A 90 -1.38 29.42 4.86
C GLU A 90 0.09 29.86 4.85
#